data_AF-A0A956ZBH7-F1
#
_entry.id   AF-A0A956ZBH7-F1
#
_cell.length_a   1.000
_cell.length_b   1.000
_cell.length_c   1.000
_cell.angle_alpha   90.00
_cell.angle_beta   90.00
_cell.angle_gamma   90.00
#
_symmetry.space_group_name_H-M   'P 1'
#
loop_
_entity.id
_entity.type
_entity.pdbx_description
1 polymer ?
#
loop_
_entity_poly.entity_id
_entity_poly.type
_entity_poly.pdbx_seq_one_letter_code
_entity_poly.pdbx_strand_id
1 'polypeptide(L)'
;IVAREIHDEFAQLLTGIAIDISWLKRRIPAIVDQHGAETVLDKIEKLSVLINNAFQSVKKICAKLRPKILDDLGIEAAVRWQIDAVMAQTDINFEFKSFIGDFMPDPKISIAIFRIFQEALTNI
;
A
#
# COMPACT_ATOMS: atom_id res chain seq x y z
N ILE A 1 9.74 13.56 5.19
CA ILE A 1 8.98 14.01 6.39
C ILE A 1 7.46 14.06 6.12
N VAL A 2 6.85 15.13 5.61
CA VAL A 2 5.37 15.24 5.44
C VAL A 2 4.72 14.06 4.69
N ALA A 3 5.29 13.59 3.57
CA ALA A 3 4.75 12.42 2.86
C ALA A 3 4.89 11.08 3.62
N ARG A 4 5.86 10.99 4.53
CA ARG A 4 6.08 9.83 5.41
C ARG A 4 5.11 9.86 6.58
N GLU A 5 4.93 11.01 7.23
CA GLU A 5 3.90 11.18 8.27
C GLU A 5 2.50 10.93 7.73
N ILE A 6 2.18 11.48 6.55
CA ILE A 6 0.92 11.18 5.85
C ILE A 6 0.81 9.69 5.52
N HIS A 7 1.87 9.05 5.03
CA HIS A 7 1.83 7.62 4.77
C HIS A 7 1.59 6.80 6.05
N ASP A 8 2.37 7.03 7.09
CA ASP A 8 2.36 6.22 8.30
C ASP A 8 1.05 6.40 9.07
N GLU A 9 0.55 7.63 9.17
CA GLU A 9 -0.73 7.94 9.81
C GLU A 9 -1.92 7.34 9.03
N PHE A 10 -1.95 7.52 7.71
CA PHE A 10 -3.05 6.98 6.89
C PHE A 10 -2.98 5.46 6.75
N ALA A 11 -1.79 4.86 6.64
CA ALA A 11 -1.62 3.42 6.60
C ALA A 11 -2.11 2.78 7.89
N GLN A 12 -1.73 3.33 9.05
CA GLN A 12 -2.18 2.81 10.35
C GLN A 12 -3.69 2.90 10.52
N LEU A 13 -4.30 4.03 10.14
CA LEU A 13 -5.75 4.21 10.19
C LEU A 13 -6.48 3.22 9.27
N LEU A 14 -6.06 3.12 8.01
CA LEU A 14 -6.71 2.23 7.05
C LEU A 14 -6.52 0.75 7.39
N THR A 15 -5.37 0.36 7.94
CA THR A 15 -5.14 -0.99 8.48
C THR A 15 -6.08 -1.29 9.65
N GLY A 16 -6.27 -0.34 10.57
CA GLY A 16 -7.23 -0.49 11.68
C GLY A 16 -8.65 -0.77 11.17
N ILE A 17 -9.11 0.03 10.21
CA ILE A 17 -10.46 -0.15 9.63
C ILE A 17 -10.58 -1.48 8.88
N ALA A 18 -9.53 -1.92 8.18
CA ALA A 18 -9.53 -3.23 7.51
C ALA A 18 -9.61 -4.40 8.50
N ILE A 19 -8.93 -4.31 9.64
CA ILE A 19 -9.01 -5.29 10.73
C ILE A 19 -10.43 -5.34 11.30
N ASP A 20 -11.02 -4.19 11.62
CA ASP A 20 -12.39 -4.09 12.16
C ASP A 20 -13.43 -4.65 11.18
N ILE A 21 -13.26 -4.40 9.89
CA ILE A 21 -14.11 -4.97 8.85
C ILE A 21 -13.96 -6.49 8.75
N SER A 22 -12.73 -7.00 8.77
CA SER A 22 -12.48 -8.45 8.76
C SER A 22 -13.08 -9.13 9.99
N TRP A 23 -13.01 -8.47 11.15
CA TRP A 23 -13.65 -8.89 12.39
C TRP A 23 -15.17 -8.93 12.27
N LEU A 24 -15.79 -7.88 11.71
CA LEU A 24 -17.24 -7.82 11.49
C LEU A 24 -17.71 -8.91 10.51
N LYS A 25 -16.99 -9.10 9.40
CA LYS A 25 -17.31 -10.13 8.38
C LYS A 25 -17.40 -11.53 8.97
N ARG A 26 -16.55 -11.84 9.96
CA ARG A 26 -16.52 -13.16 10.64
C ARG A 26 -17.62 -13.34 11.67
N ARG A 27 -18.13 -12.25 12.27
CA ARG A 27 -19.07 -12.31 13.41
C ARG A 27 -20.52 -12.16 13.01
N ILE A 28 -20.83 -11.37 11.98
CA ILE A 28 -22.20 -11.10 11.56
C ILE A 28 -23.03 -12.34 11.24
N PRO A 29 -22.50 -13.37 10.55
CA PRO A 29 -23.26 -14.61 10.28
C PRO A 29 -23.73 -15.34 11.55
N ALA A 30 -23.11 -15.08 12.70
CA ALA A 30 -23.48 -15.70 13.98
C ALA A 30 -24.49 -14.88 14.80
N ILE A 31 -24.80 -13.65 14.40
CA ILE A 31 -25.58 -12.69 15.20
C ILE A 31 -26.91 -12.33 14.50
N VAL A 32 -26.98 -12.47 13.18
CA VAL A 32 -28.13 -12.06 12.36
C VAL A 32 -28.71 -13.27 11.65
N ASP A 33 -30.01 -13.23 11.37
CA ASP A 33 -30.65 -14.24 10.51
C ASP A 33 -30.04 -14.23 9.09
N GLN A 34 -30.32 -15.29 8.33
CA GLN A 34 -29.62 -15.55 7.06
C GLN A 34 -29.78 -14.41 6.04
N HIS A 35 -30.95 -13.75 6.01
CA HIS A 35 -31.24 -12.66 5.08
C HIS A 35 -30.61 -11.33 5.53
N GLY A 36 -30.61 -11.04 6.83
CA GLY A 36 -29.91 -9.88 7.38
C GLY A 36 -28.39 -10.02 7.27
N ALA A 37 -27.84 -11.23 7.46
CA ALA A 37 -26.42 -11.50 7.31
C ALA A 37 -25.94 -11.23 5.87
N GLU A 38 -26.69 -11.68 4.85
CA GLU A 38 -26.35 -11.45 3.44
C GLU A 38 -26.30 -9.95 3.10
N THR A 39 -27.31 -9.20 3.54
CA THR A 39 -27.38 -7.74 3.30
C THR A 39 -26.21 -6.99 3.94
N VAL A 40 -25.83 -7.35 5.17
CA VAL A 40 -24.73 -6.66 5.87
C VAL A 40 -23.36 -7.10 5.34
N LEU A 41 -23.21 -8.37 4.93
CA LEU A 41 -21.98 -8.85 4.29
C LEU A 41 -21.73 -8.14 2.95
N ASP A 42 -22.75 -7.90 2.13
CA ASP A 42 -22.62 -7.10 0.90
C ASP A 42 -22.15 -5.66 1.21
N LYS A 43 -22.69 -5.04 2.27
CA LYS A 43 -22.24 -3.70 2.70
C LYS A 43 -20.78 -3.72 3.17
N ILE A 44 -20.38 -4.75 3.91
CA ILE A 44 -18.99 -4.96 4.36
C ILE A 44 -18.03 -5.14 3.19
N GLU A 45 -18.43 -5.86 2.16
CA GLU A 45 -17.61 -6.05 0.96
C GLU A 45 -17.39 -4.72 0.24
N LYS A 46 -18.46 -3.92 0.08
CA LYS A 46 -18.37 -2.55 -0.47
C LYS A 46 -17.44 -1.65 0.34
N LEU A 47 -17.45 -1.76 1.67
CA LEU A 47 -16.54 -1.00 2.53
C LEU A 47 -15.08 -1.46 2.37
N SER A 48 -14.85 -2.76 2.24
CA SER A 48 -13.52 -3.33 1.96
C SER A 48 -12.94 -2.76 0.66
N VAL A 49 -13.77 -2.69 -0.40
CA VAL A 49 -13.40 -2.09 -1.69
C VAL A 49 -13.07 -0.60 -1.54
N LEU A 50 -13.88 0.17 -0.79
CA LEU A 50 -13.64 1.59 -0.58
C LEU A 50 -12.34 1.87 0.18
N ILE A 51 -12.00 1.06 1.18
CA ILE A 51 -10.73 1.20 1.91
C ILE A 51 -9.55 0.86 1.01
N ASN A 52 -9.66 -0.18 0.19
CA ASN A 52 -8.61 -0.49 -0.77
C ASN A 52 -8.41 0.67 -1.76
N ASN A 53 -9.49 1.27 -2.26
CA ASN A 53 -9.41 2.47 -3.10
C ASN A 53 -8.79 3.68 -2.39
N ALA A 54 -9.05 3.85 -1.10
CA ALA A 54 -8.43 4.90 -0.28
C ALA A 54 -6.93 4.67 -0.14
N PHE A 55 -6.49 3.43 0.13
CA PHE A 55 -5.07 3.04 0.12
C PHE A 55 -4.39 3.40 -1.20
N GLN A 56 -5.01 3.05 -2.34
CA GLN A 56 -4.46 3.40 -3.67
C GLN A 56 -4.34 4.90 -3.89
N SER A 57 -5.34 5.66 -3.44
CA SER A 57 -5.37 7.11 -3.59
C SER A 57 -4.27 7.77 -2.77
N VAL A 58 -4.07 7.34 -1.52
CA VAL A 58 -2.96 7.79 -0.66
C VAL A 58 -1.62 7.43 -1.31
N LYS A 59 -1.45 6.19 -1.78
CA LYS A 59 -0.24 5.74 -2.50
C LYS A 59 0.06 6.63 -3.72
N LYS A 60 -0.96 6.95 -4.53
CA LYS A 60 -0.83 7.80 -5.72
C LYS A 60 -0.47 9.24 -5.36
N ILE A 61 -1.01 9.78 -4.27
CA ILE A 61 -0.68 11.12 -3.76
C ILE A 61 0.76 11.14 -3.24
N CYS A 62 1.14 10.16 -2.43
CA CYS A 62 2.51 10.00 -1.91
C CYS A 62 3.53 9.80 -3.03
N ALA A 63 3.19 9.08 -4.10
CA ALA A 63 4.06 8.90 -5.27
C ALA A 63 4.23 10.17 -6.13
N LYS A 64 3.21 11.05 -6.16
CA LYS A 64 3.26 12.34 -6.89
C LYS A 64 4.04 13.42 -6.14
N LEU A 65 4.07 13.33 -4.82
CA LEU A 65 5.00 14.10 -4.00
C LEU A 65 6.37 13.45 -4.20
N ARG A 66 7.27 14.09 -4.98
CA ARG A 66 8.69 13.72 -5.18
C ARG A 66 9.14 12.83 -4.02
N PRO A 67 9.51 11.54 -4.23
CA PRO A 67 9.61 10.61 -3.13
C PRO A 67 10.70 11.11 -2.18
N LYS A 68 10.29 11.82 -1.12
CA LYS A 68 11.21 12.24 -0.05
C LYS A 68 11.84 11.01 0.57
N ILE A 69 11.25 9.83 0.41
CA ILE A 69 11.86 8.54 0.74
C ILE A 69 13.16 8.28 -0.05
N LEU A 70 13.22 8.69 -1.33
CA LEU A 70 14.41 8.57 -2.16
C LEU A 70 15.50 9.55 -1.72
N ASP A 71 15.10 10.78 -1.35
CA ASP A 71 16.01 11.83 -0.86
C ASP A 71 16.44 11.60 0.62
N ASP A 72 15.57 11.04 1.47
CA ASP A 72 15.76 10.87 2.93
C ASP A 72 16.30 9.47 3.33
N LEU A 73 16.03 8.42 2.53
CA LEU A 73 16.35 7.01 2.86
C LEU A 73 17.05 6.24 1.72
N GLY A 74 17.18 6.86 0.56
CA GLY A 74 17.84 6.24 -0.59
C GLY A 74 16.96 5.30 -1.41
N ILE A 75 17.52 4.85 -2.53
CA ILE A 75 16.81 4.09 -3.55
C ILE A 75 16.34 2.71 -3.10
N GLU A 76 17.08 2.06 -2.20
CA GLU A 76 16.73 0.74 -1.69
C GLU A 76 15.43 0.75 -0.89
N ALA A 77 15.29 1.72 0.02
CA ALA A 77 14.08 1.89 0.81
C ALA A 77 12.87 2.22 -0.08
N ALA A 78 13.07 3.04 -1.11
CA ALA A 78 12.03 3.39 -2.06
C ALA A 78 11.53 2.16 -2.85
N VAL A 79 12.45 1.32 -3.33
CA VAL A 79 12.14 0.10 -4.08
C VAL A 79 11.40 -0.90 -3.20
N ARG A 80 11.87 -1.14 -1.97
CA ARG A 80 11.24 -2.07 -1.03
C ARG A 80 9.81 -1.64 -0.70
N TRP A 81 9.58 -0.35 -0.45
CA TRP A 81 8.24 0.20 -0.25
C TRP A 81 7.30 -0.05 -1.43
N GLN A 82 7.79 0.13 -2.66
CA GLN A 82 6.97 -0.10 -3.85
C GLN A 82 6.60 -1.58 -4.01
N ILE A 83 7.50 -2.50 -3.66
CA ILE A 83 7.26 -3.95 -3.66
C ILE A 83 6.20 -4.34 -2.63
N ASP A 84 6.35 -3.91 -1.37
CA ASP A 84 5.39 -4.21 -0.30
C ASP A 84 3.98 -3.75 -0.69
N ALA A 85 3.90 -2.60 -1.35
CA ALA A 85 2.64 -2.03 -1.81
C ALA A 85 2.03 -2.75 -3.04
N VAL A 86 2.79 -3.53 -3.81
CA VAL A 86 2.25 -4.41 -4.87
C VAL A 86 1.84 -5.75 -4.26
N MET A 87 2.64 -6.29 -3.34
CA MET A 87 2.31 -7.51 -2.59
C MET A 87 1.02 -7.38 -1.76
N ALA A 88 0.70 -6.18 -1.26
CA ALA A 88 -0.56 -5.94 -0.56
C ALA A 88 -1.82 -6.04 -1.45
N GLN A 89 -1.65 -6.03 -2.78
CA GLN A 89 -2.73 -5.90 -3.75
C GLN A 89 -2.81 -7.09 -4.72
N THR A 90 -1.81 -7.98 -4.66
CA THR A 90 -1.64 -9.12 -5.55
C THR A 90 -1.17 -10.32 -4.72
N ASP A 91 -1.49 -11.54 -5.13
CA ASP A 91 -0.95 -12.75 -4.48
C ASP A 91 0.50 -13.06 -4.93
N ILE A 92 1.19 -12.08 -5.52
CA ILE A 92 2.54 -12.26 -6.07
C ILE A 92 3.55 -12.10 -4.94
N ASN A 93 4.37 -13.13 -4.72
CA ASN A 93 5.51 -13.05 -3.82
C ASN A 93 6.72 -12.44 -4.54
N PHE A 94 7.25 -11.35 -4.00
CA PHE A 94 8.48 -10.74 -4.49
C PHE A 94 9.64 -11.07 -3.56
N GLU A 95 10.79 -11.43 -4.13
CA GLU A 95 12.06 -11.48 -3.41
C GLU A 95 12.91 -10.27 -3.83
N PHE A 96 13.26 -9.42 -2.87
CA PHE A 96 14.10 -8.25 -3.12
C PHE A 96 15.49 -8.43 -2.51
N LYS A 97 16.53 -8.38 -3.35
CA LYS A 97 17.95 -8.39 -2.97
C LYS A 97 18.61 -7.12 -3.50
N SER A 98 19.28 -6.39 -2.60
CA SER A 98 20.05 -5.19 -2.92
C SER A 98 21.51 -5.40 -2.54
N PHE A 99 22.42 -4.86 -3.37
CA PHE A 99 23.86 -4.86 -3.14
C PHE A 99 24.46 -3.46 -3.32
N ILE A 100 23.64 -2.42 -3.09
CA ILE A 100 24.02 -1.03 -3.34
C ILE A 100 25.09 -0.53 -2.36
N GLY A 101 25.16 -1.08 -1.14
CA GLY A 101 26.12 -0.61 -0.13
C GLY A 101 25.95 0.89 0.16
N ASP A 102 27.05 1.63 0.27
CA ASP A 102 27.04 3.10 0.45
C ASP A 102 26.93 3.88 -0.88
N PHE A 103 26.65 3.20 -1.99
CA PHE A 103 26.52 3.88 -3.28
C PHE A 103 25.29 4.77 -3.30
N MET A 104 25.52 6.08 -3.40
CA MET A 104 24.49 7.10 -3.50
C MET A 104 24.51 7.69 -4.92
N PRO A 105 23.62 7.24 -5.83
CA PRO A 105 23.57 7.78 -7.18
C PRO A 105 23.13 9.25 -7.15
N ASP A 106 23.53 10.01 -8.18
CA ASP A 106 23.01 11.37 -8.40
C ASP A 106 21.47 11.38 -8.28
N PRO A 107 20.85 12.39 -7.65
CA PRO A 107 19.41 12.43 -7.45
C PRO A 107 18.59 12.22 -8.73
N LYS A 108 19.06 12.74 -9.88
CA LYS A 108 18.37 12.53 -11.17
C LYS A 108 18.42 11.08 -11.61
N ILE A 109 19.55 10.40 -11.40
CA ILE A 109 19.74 8.98 -11.72
C ILE A 109 18.86 8.14 -10.80
N SER A 110 18.87 8.43 -9.50
CA SER A 110 18.03 7.73 -8.51
C SER A 110 16.55 7.82 -8.88
N ILE A 111 16.07 9.00 -9.30
CA ILE A 111 14.69 9.20 -9.74
C ILE A 111 14.40 8.41 -11.02
N ALA A 112 15.33 8.41 -11.99
CA ALA A 112 15.16 7.67 -13.24
C ALA A 112 15.05 6.17 -12.99
N ILE A 113 15.94 5.59 -12.18
CA ILE A 113 15.91 4.17 -11.82
C ILE A 113 14.62 3.84 -11.08
N PHE A 114 14.21 4.68 -10.11
CA PHE A 114 12.97 4.47 -9.39
C PHE A 114 11.74 4.48 -10.30
N ARG A 115 11.69 5.40 -11.28
CA ARG A 115 10.60 5.44 -12.27
C ARG A 115 10.59 4.22 -13.18
N ILE A 116 11.76 3.76 -13.64
CA ILE A 116 11.86 2.52 -14.43
C ILE A 116 11.33 1.34 -13.64
N PHE A 117 11.68 1.24 -12.35
CA PHE A 117 11.18 0.19 -11.47
C PHE A 117 9.66 0.25 -11.26
N GLN A 118 9.11 1.45 -11.03
CA GLN A 118 7.66 1.66 -10.92
C GLN A 118 6.92 1.23 -12.18
N GLU A 119 7.42 1.60 -13.35
CA GLU A 119 6.83 1.21 -14.63
C GLU A 119 6.91 -0.30 -14.84
N ALA A 120 8.06 -0.91 -14.52
CA ALA A 120 8.23 -2.35 -14.60
C ALA A 120 7.24 -3.11 -13.72
N LEU A 121 7.05 -2.68 -12.47
CA LEU A 121 6.07 -3.29 -11.56
C LEU A 121 4.62 -3.07 -11.98
N THR A 122 4.31 -1.97 -12.67
CA THR A 122 2.96 -1.69 -13.18
C THR A 122 2.61 -2.58 -14.37
N ASN A 123 3.62 -3.09 -15.07
CA ASN A 123 3.48 -3.97 -16.24
C ASN A 123 3.47 -5.47 -15.90
N ILE A 124 3.59 -5.83 -14.62
CA ILE A 124 3.38 -7.18 -14.10
C ILE A 124 1.91 -7.32 -13.74
#